data_AF-A0AAX0Z2N0-F1
#
_entry.id   AF-A0AAX0Z2N0-F1
#
_cell.length_a   1.000
_cell.length_b   1.000
_cell.length_c   1.000
_cell.angle_alpha   90.00
_cell.angle_beta   90.00
_cell.angle_gamma   90.00
#
_symmetry.space_group_name_H-M   'P 1'
#
loop_
_entity.id
_entity.type
_entity.pdbx_description
1 polymer ?
#
loop_
_entity_poly.entity_id
_entity_poly.type
_entity_poly.pdbx_seq_one_letter_code
_entity_poly.pdbx_strand_id
1 'polypeptide(L)'
;VGGKGNEGVASYVKQIKGSIGYVELAYALQNGMPYTAMQNAAGNWVAPSAETFAAAAASADWASAKDFNLVITNAPGEQAWPITATNFMLMQKQPKDAKRNQDTLAFFKWAFENGQAQANELHYVPLPAELVKQIEAYWATDLK
;
A
#
# COMPACT_ATOMS: atom_id res chain seq x y z
N VAL A 1 22.70 -10.23 -9.01
CA VAL A 1 22.90 -8.90 -8.40
C VAL A 1 21.59 -8.50 -7.75
N GLY A 2 21.57 -8.06 -6.48
CA GLY A 2 20.34 -7.67 -5.77
C GLY A 2 20.44 -6.22 -5.30
N GLY A 3 19.46 -5.40 -5.66
CA GLY A 3 19.41 -3.99 -5.26
C GLY A 3 18.97 -3.82 -3.81
N LYS A 4 19.59 -2.90 -3.07
CA LYS A 4 19.13 -2.55 -1.73
C LYS A 4 17.87 -1.65 -1.82
N GLY A 5 16.72 -2.20 -1.43
CA GLY A 5 15.44 -1.50 -1.49
C GLY A 5 14.97 -1.16 -2.92
N ASN A 6 13.86 -0.43 -3.04
CA ASN A 6 13.31 -0.03 -4.34
C ASN A 6 14.31 0.77 -5.17
N GLU A 7 15.03 1.70 -4.55
CA GLU A 7 16.04 2.53 -5.25
C GLU A 7 17.15 1.69 -5.87
N GLY A 8 17.70 0.72 -5.13
CA GLY A 8 18.74 -0.15 -5.64
C GLY A 8 18.25 -1.05 -6.78
N VAL A 9 17.03 -1.59 -6.67
CA VAL A 9 16.44 -2.41 -7.73
C VAL A 9 16.19 -1.57 -8.99
N ALA A 10 15.58 -0.39 -8.85
CA ALA A 10 15.33 0.54 -9.94
C ALA A 10 16.63 0.93 -10.67
N SER A 11 17.69 1.25 -9.91
CA SER A 11 19.00 1.60 -10.43
C SER A 11 19.61 0.46 -11.27
N TYR A 12 19.58 -0.78 -10.77
CA TYR A 12 20.10 -1.93 -11.52
C TYR A 12 19.27 -2.27 -12.74
N VAL A 13 17.94 -2.17 -12.67
CA VAL A 13 17.08 -2.40 -13.83
C VAL A 13 17.40 -1.41 -14.96
N LYS A 14 17.68 -0.15 -14.60
CA LYS A 14 18.04 0.89 -15.56
C LYS A 14 19.41 0.68 -16.21
N GLN A 15 20.38 0.13 -15.47
CA GLN A 15 21.76 -0.04 -15.93
C GLN A 15 22.00 -1.36 -16.67
N ILE A 16 21.31 -2.43 -16.28
CA ILE A 16 21.59 -3.79 -16.77
C ILE A 16 20.62 -4.12 -17.90
N LYS A 17 21.14 -4.18 -19.13
CA LYS A 17 20.36 -4.54 -20.31
C LYS A 17 19.74 -5.94 -20.15
N GLY A 18 18.44 -6.05 -20.40
CA GLY A 18 17.70 -7.32 -20.33
C GLY A 18 17.34 -7.77 -18.91
N SER A 19 17.50 -6.91 -17.92
CA SER A 19 17.10 -7.20 -16.54
C SER A 19 15.60 -6.98 -16.30
N ILE A 20 15.09 -7.60 -15.23
CA ILE A 20 13.74 -7.43 -14.71
C ILE A 20 13.82 -7.25 -13.18
N GLY A 21 12.96 -6.40 -12.62
CA GLY A 21 12.87 -6.18 -11.19
C GLY A 21 11.45 -5.79 -10.79
N TYR A 22 11.11 -6.03 -9.52
CA TYR A 22 9.84 -5.62 -8.93
C TYR A 22 10.11 -4.42 -8.02
N VAL A 23 9.32 -3.36 -8.20
CA VAL A 23 9.36 -2.14 -7.39
C VAL A 23 7.94 -1.63 -7.20
N GLU A 24 7.74 -0.78 -6.20
CA GLU A 24 6.50 -0.02 -6.06
C GLU A 24 6.33 0.92 -7.27
N LEU A 25 5.08 1.16 -7.69
CA LEU A 25 4.75 1.87 -8.93
C LEU A 25 5.34 3.30 -8.96
N ALA A 26 5.30 4.03 -7.84
CA ALA A 26 5.84 5.39 -7.79
C ALA A 26 7.32 5.44 -8.15
N TYR A 27 8.11 4.42 -7.76
CA TYR A 27 9.52 4.32 -8.14
C TYR A 27 9.69 4.14 -9.65
N ALA A 28 8.87 3.32 -10.29
CA ALA A 28 8.91 3.13 -11.74
C ALA A 28 8.56 4.44 -12.46
N LEU A 29 7.51 5.13 -12.03
CA LEU A 29 7.04 6.38 -12.63
C LEU A 29 8.06 7.51 -12.47
N GLN A 30 8.54 7.75 -11.25
CA GLN A 30 9.51 8.82 -10.96
C GLN A 30 10.85 8.63 -11.69
N ASN A 31 11.25 7.38 -11.96
CA ASN A 31 12.51 7.07 -12.65
C ASN A 31 12.36 6.91 -14.18
N GLY A 32 11.14 7.09 -14.71
CA GLY A 32 10.83 6.89 -16.13
C GLY A 32 11.09 5.46 -16.60
N MET A 33 10.87 4.49 -15.72
CA MET A 33 11.11 3.08 -16.02
C MET A 33 9.92 2.50 -16.79
N PRO A 34 10.15 1.65 -17.80
CA PRO A 34 9.08 0.86 -18.37
C PRO A 34 8.51 -0.10 -17.32
N TYR A 35 7.19 -0.19 -17.26
CA TYR A 35 6.46 -1.16 -16.46
C TYR A 35 5.56 -2.00 -17.37
N THR A 36 5.03 -3.11 -16.84
CA THR A 36 4.27 -4.08 -17.63
C THR A 36 2.83 -4.15 -17.19
N ALA A 37 1.94 -4.55 -18.10
CA ALA A 37 0.62 -5.05 -17.73
C ALA A 37 0.74 -6.49 -17.20
N MET A 38 -0.18 -6.90 -16.35
CA MET A 38 -0.27 -8.27 -15.83
C MET A 38 -1.68 -8.82 -15.97
N GLN A 39 -1.78 -10.12 -16.20
CA GLN A 39 -3.05 -10.82 -16.17
C GLN A 39 -3.53 -10.96 -14.72
N ASN A 40 -4.77 -10.54 -14.45
CA ASN A 40 -5.39 -10.67 -13.14
C ASN A 40 -6.13 -12.00 -12.96
N ALA A 41 -6.69 -12.22 -11.77
CA ALA A 41 -7.44 -13.43 -11.44
C ALA A 41 -8.68 -13.68 -12.33
N ALA A 42 -9.24 -12.63 -12.94
CA ALA A 42 -10.35 -12.71 -13.88
C ALA A 42 -9.91 -13.01 -15.33
N GLY A 43 -8.60 -13.13 -15.59
CA GLY A 43 -8.03 -13.40 -16.91
C GLY A 43 -7.80 -12.15 -17.76
N ASN A 44 -8.03 -10.94 -17.23
CA ASN A 44 -7.86 -9.68 -17.95
C ASN A 44 -6.43 -9.14 -17.79
N TRP A 45 -5.88 -8.58 -18.86
CA TRP A 45 -4.63 -7.83 -18.81
C TRP A 45 -4.89 -6.40 -18.38
N VAL A 46 -4.42 -6.06 -17.18
CA VAL A 46 -4.58 -4.74 -16.57
C VAL A 46 -3.22 -4.07 -16.41
N ALA A 47 -3.17 -2.74 -16.31
CA ALA A 47 -1.96 -1.98 -16.00
C ALA A 47 -1.96 -1.54 -14.52
N PRO A 48 -0.79 -1.32 -13.90
CA PRO A 48 -0.75 -0.81 -12.53
C PRO A 48 -1.17 0.67 -12.51
N SER A 49 -2.17 1.00 -11.71
CA SER A 49 -2.62 2.38 -11.48
C SER A 49 -3.38 2.48 -10.16
N ALA A 50 -3.64 3.70 -9.70
CA ALA A 50 -4.45 3.92 -8.50
C ALA A 50 -5.84 3.27 -8.63
N GLU A 51 -6.44 3.30 -9.82
CA GLU A 51 -7.74 2.70 -10.10
C GLU A 51 -7.70 1.17 -10.00
N THR A 52 -6.68 0.52 -10.57
CA THR A 52 -6.59 -0.96 -10.54
C THR A 52 -6.17 -1.48 -9.17
N PHE A 53 -5.43 -0.68 -8.39
CA PHE A 53 -5.15 -0.95 -6.98
C PHE A 53 -6.41 -0.78 -6.12
N ALA A 54 -7.21 0.25 -6.36
CA ALA A 54 -8.47 0.48 -5.66
C ALA A 54 -9.47 -0.65 -5.95
N ALA A 55 -9.54 -1.11 -7.21
CA ALA A 55 -10.35 -2.26 -7.59
C ALA A 55 -9.96 -3.54 -6.84
N ALA A 56 -8.66 -3.80 -6.66
CA ALA A 56 -8.16 -4.91 -5.86
C ALA A 56 -8.53 -4.74 -4.36
N ALA A 57 -8.27 -3.56 -3.80
CA ALA A 57 -8.52 -3.25 -2.40
C ALA A 57 -10.02 -3.29 -2.03
N ALA A 58 -10.93 -3.03 -2.96
CA ALA A 58 -12.38 -3.09 -2.74
C ALA A 58 -12.89 -4.50 -2.38
N SER A 59 -12.13 -5.55 -2.71
CA SER A 59 -12.46 -6.94 -2.36
C SER A 59 -12.01 -7.36 -0.95
N ALA A 60 -11.27 -6.49 -0.26
CA ALA A 60 -10.64 -6.79 1.02
C ALA A 60 -11.66 -6.80 2.18
N ASP A 61 -11.83 -7.95 2.82
CA ASP A 61 -12.66 -8.09 4.03
C ASP A 61 -11.88 -7.75 5.30
N TRP A 62 -11.74 -6.44 5.55
CA TRP A 62 -11.07 -5.94 6.75
C TRP A 62 -11.85 -6.20 8.05
N ALA A 63 -13.18 -6.35 7.98
CA ALA A 63 -14.00 -6.57 9.15
C ALA A 63 -13.76 -7.96 9.77
N SER A 64 -13.48 -8.96 8.93
CA SER A 64 -13.12 -10.31 9.39
C SER A 64 -11.62 -10.47 9.68
N ALA A 65 -10.79 -9.50 9.32
CA ALA A 65 -9.34 -9.57 9.51
C ALA A 65 -8.94 -9.30 10.97
N LYS A 66 -8.28 -10.28 11.59
CA LYS A 66 -7.74 -10.12 12.94
C LYS A 66 -6.46 -9.27 12.91
N ASP A 67 -6.37 -8.27 13.79
CA ASP A 67 -5.22 -7.37 13.92
C ASP A 67 -4.80 -6.74 12.57
N PHE A 68 -5.78 -6.50 11.68
CA PHE A 68 -5.59 -6.06 10.29
C PHE A 68 -4.65 -6.96 9.44
N ASN A 69 -4.42 -8.21 9.84
CA ASN A 69 -3.61 -9.13 9.05
C ASN A 69 -4.41 -9.65 7.83
N LEU A 70 -4.25 -8.98 6.69
CA LEU A 70 -4.89 -9.33 5.44
C LEU A 70 -3.94 -9.12 4.25
N VAL A 71 -3.86 -10.12 3.37
CA VAL A 71 -3.08 -10.08 2.13
C VAL A 71 -4.06 -9.93 0.95
N ILE A 72 -3.86 -8.91 0.13
CA ILE A 72 -4.75 -8.57 -1.00
C ILE A 72 -4.14 -8.86 -2.38
N THR A 73 -3.12 -9.70 -2.43
CA THR A 73 -2.50 -10.15 -3.69
C THR A 73 -3.45 -11.07 -4.45
N ASN A 74 -3.43 -10.98 -5.79
CA ASN A 74 -4.31 -11.72 -6.69
C ASN A 74 -5.80 -11.54 -6.34
N ALA A 75 -6.17 -10.32 -5.95
CA ALA A 75 -7.55 -9.96 -5.64
C ALA A 75 -8.47 -10.27 -6.82
N PRO A 76 -9.71 -10.73 -6.56
CA PRO A 76 -10.70 -10.92 -7.60
C PRO A 76 -11.16 -9.57 -8.17
N GLY A 77 -11.65 -9.58 -9.41
CA GLY A 77 -12.24 -8.41 -10.04
C GLY A 77 -11.67 -8.15 -11.43
N GLU A 78 -12.50 -7.69 -12.35
CA GLU A 78 -12.13 -7.50 -13.76
C GLU A 78 -11.02 -6.46 -13.95
N GLN A 79 -10.94 -5.46 -13.07
CA GLN A 79 -9.97 -4.37 -13.09
C GLN A 79 -8.93 -4.47 -11.97
N ALA A 80 -8.94 -5.55 -11.17
CA ALA A 80 -8.04 -5.69 -10.04
C ALA A 80 -6.60 -5.93 -10.52
N TRP A 81 -5.65 -5.16 -9.99
CA TRP A 81 -4.24 -5.44 -10.21
C TRP A 81 -3.78 -6.65 -9.37
N PRO A 82 -3.05 -7.62 -9.95
CA PRO A 82 -2.73 -8.85 -9.24
C PRO A 82 -1.67 -8.70 -8.13
N ILE A 83 -0.89 -7.62 -8.10
CA ILE A 83 0.13 -7.40 -7.06
C ILE A 83 -0.15 -6.06 -6.36
N THR A 84 -1.26 -6.00 -5.63
CA THR A 84 -1.60 -4.89 -4.73
C THR A 84 -1.21 -5.26 -3.30
N ALA A 85 -0.72 -4.29 -2.53
CA ALA A 85 -0.31 -4.49 -1.15
C ALA A 85 -0.75 -3.30 -0.28
N THR A 86 -1.02 -3.58 0.99
CA THR A 86 -1.33 -2.59 2.02
C THR A 86 -0.08 -2.31 2.84
N ASN A 87 0.17 -1.03 3.12
CA ASN A 87 1.22 -0.64 4.06
C ASN A 87 0.71 -0.78 5.50
N PHE A 88 1.49 -1.47 6.34
CA PHE A 88 1.16 -1.70 7.74
C PHE A 88 2.11 -0.94 8.66
N MET A 89 1.52 -0.29 9.65
CA MET A 89 2.25 0.49 10.66
C MET A 89 2.22 -0.29 11.97
N LEU A 90 3.41 -0.61 12.49
CA LEU A 90 3.56 -1.35 13.73
C LEU A 90 3.73 -0.40 14.91
N MET A 91 2.81 -0.48 15.87
CA MET A 91 2.81 0.32 17.09
C MET A 91 2.95 -0.60 18.31
N GLN A 92 3.63 -0.12 19.36
CA GLN A 92 3.75 -0.89 20.60
C GLN A 92 2.45 -0.77 21.40
N LYS A 93 1.84 -1.90 21.77
CA LYS A 93 0.68 -1.93 22.69
C LYS A 93 1.03 -1.39 24.09
N GLN A 94 2.29 -1.48 24.49
CA GLN A 94 2.82 -0.95 25.75
C GLN A 94 4.02 -0.06 25.45
N PRO A 95 3.79 1.21 25.06
CA PRO A 95 4.88 2.09 24.68
C PRO A 95 5.70 2.49 25.91
N LYS A 96 7.03 2.52 25.76
CA LYS A 96 7.91 3.09 26.80
C LYS A 96 7.73 4.60 26.99
N ASP A 97 7.31 5.27 25.92
CA ASP A 97 7.04 6.71 25.88
C ASP A 97 5.62 6.93 25.36
N ALA A 98 4.70 7.23 26.30
CA ALA A 98 3.30 7.44 25.99
C ALA A 98 3.07 8.68 25.11
N LYS A 99 3.86 9.75 25.30
CA LYS A 99 3.71 10.98 24.52
C LYS A 99 4.07 10.73 23.06
N ARG A 100 5.16 10.01 22.81
CA ARG A 100 5.56 9.63 21.45
C ARG A 100 4.51 8.75 20.77
N ASN A 101 3.88 7.83 21.51
CA ASN A 101 2.80 7.00 20.98
C ASN A 101 1.60 7.86 20.55
N GLN A 102 1.17 8.78 21.42
CA GLN A 102 0.06 9.70 21.13
C GLN A 102 0.35 10.61 19.93
N ASP A 103 1.56 11.17 19.83
CA ASP A 103 1.95 12.00 18.69
C ASP A 103 1.95 11.21 17.38
N THR A 104 2.33 9.94 17.44
CA THR A 104 2.32 9.06 16.26
C THR A 104 0.89 8.77 15.80
N LEU A 105 -0.03 8.49 16.74
CA LEU A 105 -1.46 8.30 16.41
C LEU A 105 -2.08 9.58 15.86
N ALA A 106 -1.74 10.75 16.43
CA ALA A 106 -2.19 12.04 15.94
C ALA A 106 -1.70 12.34 14.52
N PHE A 107 -0.46 11.96 14.19
CA PHE A 107 0.08 12.06 12.84
C PHE A 107 -0.71 11.22 11.84
N PHE A 108 -0.99 9.94 12.15
CA PHE A 108 -1.76 9.09 11.23
C PHE A 108 -3.21 9.54 11.07
N LYS A 109 -3.83 10.03 12.15
CA LYS A 109 -5.14 10.66 12.07
C LYS A 109 -5.13 11.85 11.11
N TRP A 110 -4.17 12.77 11.27
CA TRP A 110 -4.00 13.89 10.35
C TRP A 110 -3.78 13.42 8.91
N ALA A 111 -2.97 12.37 8.70
CA ALA A 111 -2.70 11.83 7.37
C ALA A 111 -3.97 11.26 6.70
N PHE A 112 -4.85 10.59 7.44
CA PHE A 112 -6.12 10.09 6.91
C PHE A 112 -7.09 11.23 6.54
N GLU A 113 -7.11 12.30 7.35
CA GLU A 113 -8.00 13.45 7.16
C GLU A 113 -7.50 14.43 6.08
N ASN A 114 -6.19 14.66 6.00
CA ASN A 114 -5.61 15.77 5.22
C ASN A 114 -4.58 15.31 4.17
N GLY A 115 -4.15 14.03 4.20
CA GLY A 115 -3.06 13.52 3.36
C GLY A 115 -3.51 12.86 2.04
N GLN A 116 -4.81 12.81 1.76
CA GLN A 116 -5.34 12.06 0.61
C GLN A 116 -4.86 12.61 -0.73
N ALA A 117 -4.72 13.93 -0.86
CA ALA A 117 -4.22 14.57 -2.08
C ALA A 117 -2.76 14.16 -2.35
N GLN A 118 -1.91 14.16 -1.32
CA GLN A 118 -0.51 13.76 -1.41
C GLN A 118 -0.38 12.26 -1.73
N ALA A 119 -1.25 11.42 -1.16
CA ALA A 119 -1.29 10.00 -1.51
C ALA A 119 -1.59 9.78 -3.00
N ASN A 120 -2.59 10.49 -3.53
CA ASN A 120 -2.96 10.42 -4.95
C ASN A 120 -1.84 10.92 -5.87
N GLU A 121 -1.16 12.02 -5.52
CA GLU A 121 -0.01 12.55 -6.27
C GLU A 121 1.12 11.54 -6.38
N LEU A 122 1.28 10.69 -5.37
CA LEU A 122 2.25 9.59 -5.34
C LEU A 122 1.69 8.25 -5.84
N HIS A 123 0.50 8.25 -6.45
CA HIS A 123 -0.17 7.07 -7.01
C HIS A 123 -0.57 5.99 -5.99
N TYR A 124 -0.70 6.36 -4.71
CA TYR A 124 -1.27 5.52 -3.67
C TYR A 124 -2.79 5.63 -3.62
N VAL A 125 -3.46 4.57 -3.19
CA VAL A 125 -4.90 4.55 -2.92
C VAL A 125 -5.16 5.01 -1.49
N PRO A 126 -5.91 6.11 -1.27
CA PRO A 126 -6.36 6.50 0.05
C PRO A 126 -7.22 5.41 0.70
N LEU A 127 -7.10 5.24 2.02
CA LEU A 127 -7.92 4.25 2.72
C LEU A 127 -9.41 4.66 2.67
N PRO A 128 -10.34 3.71 2.45
CA PRO A 128 -11.76 3.99 2.54
C PRO A 128 -12.13 4.52 3.93
N ALA A 129 -13.07 5.47 3.99
CA ALA A 129 -13.51 6.09 5.25
C ALA A 129 -13.98 5.06 6.30
N GLU A 130 -14.59 3.96 5.84
CA GLU A 130 -15.03 2.89 6.74
C GLU A 130 -13.86 2.13 7.37
N LEU A 131 -12.80 1.87 6.60
CA LEU A 131 -11.58 1.26 7.13
C LEU A 131 -10.87 2.20 8.12
N VAL A 132 -10.84 3.50 7.83
CA VAL A 132 -10.28 4.49 8.77
C VAL A 132 -11.02 4.46 10.12
N LYS A 133 -12.36 4.40 10.12
CA LYS A 133 -13.13 4.25 11.37
C LYS A 133 -12.80 2.97 12.14
N GLN A 134 -12.65 1.85 11.44
CA GLN A 134 -12.24 0.58 12.06
C GLN A 134 -10.85 0.69 12.70
N ILE A 135 -9.91 1.35 12.03
CA ILE A 135 -8.56 1.60 12.54
C ILE A 135 -8.60 2.46 13.81
N GLU A 136 -9.34 3.58 13.81
CA GLU A 136 -9.46 4.45 14.98
C GLU A 136 -10.12 3.75 16.17
N ALA A 137 -11.15 2.92 15.92
CA ALA A 137 -11.79 2.11 16.95
C ALA A 137 -10.84 1.04 17.54
N TYR A 138 -10.04 0.40 16.68
CA TYR A 138 -9.00 -0.54 17.10
C TYR A 138 -7.94 0.15 17.96
N TRP A 139 -7.48 1.36 17.60
CA TRP A 139 -6.53 2.10 18.42
C TRP A 139 -7.05 2.35 19.84
N ALA A 140 -8.31 2.78 19.97
CA ALA A 140 -8.92 3.08 21.27
C ALA A 140 -9.00 1.85 22.20
N THR A 141 -9.01 0.64 21.64
CA THR A 141 -9.12 -0.61 22.39
C THR A 141 -7.75 -1.23 22.67
N ASP A 142 -6.85 -1.24 21.68
CA ASP A 142 -5.59 -2.00 21.69
C ASP A 142 -4.32 -1.15 21.90
N LEU A 143 -4.37 0.16 21.68
CA LEU A 143 -3.22 1.07 21.77
C LEU A 143 -3.51 2.20 22.78
N LYS A 144 -3.39 1.88 24.07
CA LYS A 144 -3.53 2.85 25.18
C LYS A 144 -2.26 3.65 25.42
#